data_AF-A0A7Y5JU92-F1
#
_entry.id   AF-A0A7Y5JU92-F1
#
_cell.length_a   1.000
_cell.length_b   1.000
_cell.length_c   1.000
_cell.angle_alpha   90.00
_cell.angle_beta   90.00
_cell.angle_gamma   90.00
#
_symmetry.space_group_name_H-M   'P 1'
#
loop_
_entity.id
_entity.type
_entity.pdbx_description
1 polymer ?
#
loop_
_entity_poly.entity_id
_entity_poly.type
_entity_poly.pdbx_seq_one_letter_code
_entity_poly.pdbx_strand_id
1 'polypeptide(L)' 'TRPTAYNQGFYNLFLGVGAALGIVLWWTGPHEVGKTLMLFSTGSMVAAATVLITTGKSYLRAALSQGTIPLIGFVLSVFI' A
#
# COMPACT_ATOMS: atom_id res chain seq x y z
N THR A 1 2.87 -20.57 1.84
CA THR A 1 3.80 -21.23 2.79
C THR A 1 4.55 -20.16 3.59
N ARG A 2 5.28 -20.51 4.66
CA ARG A 2 6.04 -19.51 5.46
C ARG A 2 6.98 -18.61 4.63
N PRO A 3 7.74 -19.13 3.64
CA PRO A 3 8.61 -18.30 2.80
C PRO A 3 7.84 -17.30 1.92
N THR A 4 6.69 -17.71 1.36
CA THR A 4 5.87 -16.81 0.52
C THR A 4 5.31 -15.64 1.34
N ALA A 5 4.87 -15.90 2.58
CA ALA A 5 4.36 -14.85 3.46
C ALA A 5 5.45 -13.84 3.85
N TYR A 6 6.68 -14.32 4.10
CA TYR A 6 7.84 -13.45 4.32
C TYR A 6 8.11 -12.55 3.12
N ASN A 7 8.19 -13.12 1.92
CA ASN A 7 8.43 -12.36 0.70
C ASN A 7 7.33 -11.31 0.43
N GLN A 8 6.07 -11.69 0.61
CA GLN A 8 4.93 -10.78 0.49
C GLN A 8 5.01 -9.61 1.49
N GLY A 9 5.46 -9.86 2.72
CA GLY A 9 5.71 -8.81 3.70
C GLY A 9 6.75 -7.80 3.23
N PHE A 10 7.85 -8.24 2.62
CA PHE A 10 8.88 -7.35 2.08
C PHE A 10 8.40 -6.53 0.89
N TYR A 11 7.58 -7.11 0.00
CA TYR A 11 6.97 -6.33 -1.08
C TYR A 11 6.13 -5.17 -0.54
N ASN A 12 5.24 -5.44 0.42
CA ASN A 12 4.44 -4.37 1.04
C ASN A 12 5.30 -3.38 1.83
N LEU A 13 6.39 -3.83 2.46
CA LEU A 13 7.33 -2.94 3.14
C LEU A 13 7.95 -1.94 2.16
N PHE A 14 8.43 -2.40 1.00
CA PHE A 14 9.02 -1.51 -0.01
C PHE A 14 7.98 -0.55 -0.60
N LEU A 15 6.75 -1.00 -0.84
CA LEU A 15 5.65 -0.11 -1.23
C LEU A 15 5.35 0.93 -0.13
N GLY A 16 5.37 0.51 1.14
CA GLY A 16 5.22 1.40 2.30
C GLY A 16 6.31 2.46 2.37
N VAL A 17 7.57 2.11 2.08
CA VAL A 17 8.66 3.08 1.95
C VAL A 17 8.37 4.08 0.83
N GLY A 18 7.89 3.61 -0.33
CA GLY A 18 7.45 4.51 -1.41
C GLY A 18 6.35 5.48 -0.95
N ALA A 19 5.33 5.00 -0.25
CA ALA A 19 4.28 5.86 0.28
C ALA A 19 4.82 6.91 1.27
N ALA A 20 5.73 6.51 2.16
CA ALA A 20 6.38 7.43 3.11
C ALA A 20 7.23 8.50 2.40
N LEU A 21 7.99 8.12 1.36
CA LEU A 21 8.71 9.08 0.52
C LEU A 21 7.75 10.02 -0.21
N GLY A 22 6.60 9.52 -0.65
CA GLY A 22 5.56 10.34 -1.26
C GLY A 22 5.04 11.43 -0.32
N ILE A 23 4.84 11.09 0.96
CA ILE A 23 4.50 12.06 2.01
C ILE A 23 5.61 13.11 2.17
N VAL A 24 6.88 12.69 2.26
CA VAL A 24 8.01 13.62 2.39
C VAL A 24 8.08 14.59 1.19
N LEU A 25 7.90 14.08 -0.02
CA LEU A 25 7.89 14.90 -1.25
C LEU A 25 6.70 15.86 -1.28
N TRP A 26 5.53 15.43 -0.81
CA TRP A 26 4.37 16.31 -0.68
C TRP A 26 4.67 17.51 0.23
N TRP A 27 5.33 17.28 1.37
CA TRP A 27 5.66 18.35 2.32
C TRP A 27 6.86 19.22 1.92
N THR A 28 7.72 18.74 1.02
CA THR A 28 8.91 19.49 0.57
C THR A 28 8.68 20.30 -0.71
N GLY A 29 7.49 20.23 -1.32
CA GLY A 29 7.07 21.05 -2.46
C GLY A 29 6.86 20.31 -3.80
N PRO A 30 7.51 19.16 -4.08
CA PRO A 30 7.20 18.32 -5.25
C PRO A 30 5.84 17.60 -5.17
N HIS A 31 4.75 18.35 -5.05
CA HIS A 31 3.40 17.85 -4.77
C HIS A 31 2.94 16.76 -5.74
N GLU A 32 3.07 16.96 -7.05
CA GLU A 32 2.66 15.97 -8.07
C GLU A 32 3.43 14.66 -7.95
N VAL A 33 4.74 14.72 -7.70
CA VAL A 33 5.59 13.53 -7.52
C VAL A 33 5.22 12.82 -6.23
N GLY A 34 5.06 13.57 -5.14
CA GLY A 34 4.65 13.03 -3.85
C GLY A 34 3.30 12.34 -3.90
N LYS A 35 2.29 13.01 -4.49
CA LYS A 35 0.94 12.47 -4.67
C LYS A 35 0.93 11.23 -5.55
N THR A 36 1.64 11.26 -6.68
CA THR A 36 1.77 10.09 -7.57
C THR A 36 2.35 8.90 -6.83
N LEU A 37 3.41 9.11 -6.04
CA LEU A 37 4.07 8.04 -5.31
C LEU A 37 3.20 7.49 -4.16
N MET A 38 2.50 8.36 -3.42
CA MET A 38 1.52 7.95 -2.41
C MET A 38 0.42 7.08 -3.04
N LEU A 39 -0.20 7.54 -4.13
CA LEU A 39 -1.29 6.83 -4.81
C LEU A 39 -0.84 5.51 -5.41
N PHE A 40 0.31 5.48 -6.10
CA PHE A 40 0.82 4.26 -6.70
C PHE A 40 1.14 3.19 -5.66
N SER A 41 1.87 3.56 -4.61
CA SER A 41 2.25 2.64 -3.54
C SER A 41 1.03 2.10 -2.79
N THR A 42 0.15 2.99 -2.33
CA THR A 42 -1.01 2.60 -1.55
C THR A 42 -2.05 1.86 -2.39
N GLY A 43 -2.30 2.31 -3.62
CA GLY A 43 -3.19 1.65 -4.56
C GLY A 43 -2.74 0.23 -4.91
N SER A 44 -1.43 0.02 -5.08
CA SER A 44 -0.87 -1.32 -5.32
C SER A 44 -1.11 -2.27 -4.14
N MET A 45 -0.93 -1.81 -2.90
CA MET A 45 -1.21 -2.61 -1.70
C MET A 45 -2.71 -2.93 -1.56
N VAL A 46 -3.59 -1.98 -1.88
CA VAL A 46 -5.05 -2.19 -1.91
C VAL A 46 -5.41 -3.23 -2.96
N ALA A 47 -4.91 -3.09 -4.20
CA ALA A 47 -5.14 -4.06 -5.27
C ALA A 47 -4.66 -5.47 -4.87
N ALA A 48 -3.47 -5.58 -4.28
CA ALA A 48 -2.96 -6.85 -3.77
C ALA A 48 -3.83 -7.42 -2.63
N ALA A 49 -4.35 -6.57 -1.74
CA ALA A 49 -5.27 -7.00 -0.68
C ALA A 49 -6.58 -7.54 -1.27
N THR A 50 -7.12 -6.90 -2.31
CA THR A 50 -8.29 -7.39 -3.06
C THR A 50 -8.04 -8.77 -3.63
N VAL A 51 -6.88 -8.98 -4.28
CA VAL A 51 -6.50 -10.30 -4.83
C VAL A 51 -6.47 -11.37 -3.72
N LEU A 52 -5.93 -11.07 -2.54
CA LEU A 52 -5.93 -12.00 -1.41
C LEU A 52 -7.33 -12.34 -0.92
N ILE A 53 -8.21 -11.35 -0.79
CA ILE A 53 -9.62 -11.57 -0.39
C ILE A 53 -10.29 -12.51 -1.37
N THR A 54 -10.09 -12.29 -2.69
CA THR A 54 -10.68 -13.13 -3.73
C THR A 54 -10.04 -14.52 -3.84
N THR A 55 -8.83 -14.70 -3.33
CA THR A 55 -8.11 -16.00 -3.36
C THR A 55 -8.68 -17.00 -2.35
N GLY A 56 -9.17 -16.53 -1.20
CA GLY A 56 -9.86 -17.40 -0.24
C GLY A 56 -9.84 -16.91 1.21
N LYS A 57 -10.73 -17.49 2.03
CA LYS A 57 -10.94 -17.08 3.43
C LYS A 57 -9.68 -17.17 4.30
N SER A 58 -8.76 -18.08 3.99
CA SER A 58 -7.49 -18.24 4.70
C SER A 58 -6.57 -17.01 4.60
N TYR A 59 -6.78 -16.15 3.60
CA TYR A 59 -5.97 -14.96 3.37
C TYR A 59 -6.58 -13.66 3.93
N LEU A 60 -7.80 -13.70 4.48
CA LEU A 60 -8.51 -12.50 4.95
C LEU A 60 -7.69 -11.70 5.96
N ARG A 61 -7.07 -12.36 6.93
CA ARG A 61 -6.24 -11.68 7.93
C ARG A 61 -5.05 -10.95 7.29
N ALA A 62 -4.38 -11.59 6.33
CA ALA A 62 -3.26 -10.99 5.61
C ALA A 62 -3.73 -9.80 4.78
N ALA A 63 -4.84 -9.96 4.05
CA ALA A 63 -5.45 -8.90 3.26
C ALA A 63 -5.82 -7.67 4.08
N LEU A 64 -6.48 -7.86 5.23
CA LEU A 64 -6.83 -6.76 6.12
C LEU A 64 -5.57 -6.08 6.66
N SER A 65 -4.59 -6.85 7.13
CA SER A 65 -3.35 -6.28 7.69
C SER A 65 -2.55 -5.45 6.68
N GLN A 66 -2.50 -5.87 5.42
CA GLN A 66 -1.76 -5.14 4.38
C GLN A 66 -2.60 -4.07 3.67
N GLY A 67 -3.93 -4.16 3.70
CA GLY A 67 -4.81 -3.34 2.88
C GLY A 67 -5.47 -2.17 3.62
N THR A 68 -5.73 -2.28 4.92
CA THR A 68 -6.52 -1.27 5.65
C THR A 68 -5.82 0.08 5.74
N ILE A 69 -4.56 0.11 6.19
CA ILE A 69 -3.80 1.37 6.28
C ILE A 69 -3.57 1.98 4.89
N PRO A 70 -3.14 1.21 3.88
CA PRO A 70 -3.01 1.74 2.53
C PRO A 70 -4.31 2.25 1.93
N LEU A 71 -5.45 1.61 2.20
CA LEU A 71 -6.74 2.12 1.71
C LEU A 71 -7.06 3.51 2.27
N ILE A 72 -6.82 3.73 3.57
CA ILE A 72 -7.01 5.04 4.20
C ILE A 72 -6.06 6.05 3.54
N GLY A 73 -4.78 5.71 3.39
CA GLY A 73 -3.79 6.56 2.74
C GLY A 73 -4.18 6.91 1.30
N PHE A 74 -4.60 5.93 0.51
CA PHE A 74 -5.04 6.11 -0.86
C PHE A 74 -6.21 7.09 -0.95
N VAL A 75 -7.25 6.87 -0.14
CA VAL A 75 -8.44 7.74 -0.12
C VAL A 75 -8.06 9.17 0.25
N LEU A 76 -7.24 9.36 1.30
CA LEU A 76 -6.79 10.70 1.69
C LEU A 76 -5.95 11.37 0.59
N SER A 77 -5.02 10.64 -0.02
CA SER A 77 -4.16 11.13 -1.10
C SER A 77 -4.91 11.50 -2.38
N VAL A 78 -6.11 10.98 -2.62
CA VAL A 78 -6.94 11.39 -3.77
C VAL A 78 -7.44 12.83 -3.63
N PHE A 79 -7.75 13.26 -2.41
CA PHE A 79 -8.43 14.54 -2.13
C PHE A 79 -7.52 15.72 -1.84
N ILE A 80 -6.23 15.48 -1.61
CA ILE A 80 -5.19 16.53 -1.49
C ILE A 80 -4.53 16.72 -2.84
#